data_AF-A0A8D5ZKE5-F1
#
_entry.id   AF-A0A8D5ZKE5-F1
#
_cell.length_a   1.000
_cell.length_b   1.000
_cell.length_c   1.000
_cell.angle_alpha   90.00
_cell.angle_beta   90.00
_cell.angle_gamma   90.00
#
_symmetry.space_group_name_H-M   'P 1'
#
loop_
_entity.id
_entity.type
_entity.pdbx_description
1 polymer ?
#
loop_
_entity_poly.entity_id
_entity_poly.type
_entity_poly.pdbx_seq_one_letter_code
_entity_poly.pdbx_strand_id
1 'polypeptide(L)'
;MRIENMISLIFHPSVSTSLGFIVIYAVCCHDLLDLVITLTFFSFFPFLLTLILLKLGKVSDLLVTKREERGLLILLSFIGYLAAVLILYLTGVNLFLYISILYIINTLLIFLITLVYKISIHISVLSGVATTLTLLFGINFAFLYIVTVIVAWARVKAKEHTLSQVLSALILFSVLTFLEIKFFLGAFMV
;
A
#
# COMPACT_ATOMS: atom_id res chain seq x y z
N MET A 1 -21.20 -10.16 -10.28
CA MET A 1 -20.43 -9.39 -9.28
C MET A 1 -20.84 -7.92 -9.39
N ARG A 2 -21.08 -7.21 -8.29
CA ARG A 2 -21.45 -5.78 -8.36
C ARG A 2 -20.23 -4.91 -8.71
N ILE A 3 -20.46 -3.74 -9.32
CA ILE A 3 -19.39 -2.87 -9.86
C ILE A 3 -18.41 -2.42 -8.75
N GLU A 4 -18.93 -2.09 -7.57
CA GLU A 4 -18.14 -1.65 -6.42
C GLU A 4 -17.17 -2.73 -5.90
N ASN A 5 -17.55 -4.00 -6.01
CA ASN A 5 -16.70 -5.13 -5.61
C ASN A 5 -15.62 -5.39 -6.66
N MET A 6 -15.96 -5.26 -7.94
CA MET A 6 -15.00 -5.40 -9.04
C MET A 6 -13.92 -4.32 -8.99
N ILE A 7 -14.30 -3.06 -8.76
CA ILE A 7 -13.36 -1.95 -8.55
C ILE A 7 -12.43 -2.24 -7.37
N SER A 8 -12.97 -2.71 -6.25
CA SER A 8 -12.16 -3.04 -5.06
C SER A 8 -11.17 -4.17 -5.33
N LEU A 9 -11.53 -5.16 -6.14
CA LEU A 9 -10.65 -6.28 -6.51
C LEU A 9 -9.56 -5.86 -7.49
N ILE A 10 -9.90 -5.05 -8.50
CA ILE A 10 -8.92 -4.52 -9.47
C ILE A 10 -7.87 -3.67 -8.76
N PHE A 11 -8.29 -2.83 -7.83
CA PHE A 11 -7.41 -1.98 -7.04
C PHE A 11 -7.14 -2.55 -5.65
N HIS A 12 -7.07 -3.88 -5.54
CA HIS A 12 -6.66 -4.54 -4.31
C HIS A 12 -5.31 -3.97 -3.83
N PRO A 13 -5.04 -3.85 -2.52
CA PRO A 13 -3.79 -3.28 -2.01
C PRO A 13 -2.53 -3.89 -2.66
N SER A 14 -2.46 -5.21 -2.79
CA SER A 14 -1.34 -5.89 -3.48
C SER A 14 -1.17 -5.48 -4.94
N VAL A 15 -2.27 -5.27 -5.67
CA VAL A 15 -2.21 -4.85 -7.09
C VAL A 15 -1.76 -3.40 -7.18
N SER A 16 -2.32 -2.52 -6.34
CA SER A 16 -1.96 -1.10 -6.29
C SER A 16 -0.48 -0.90 -5.94
N THR A 17 0.03 -1.67 -4.96
CA THR A 17 1.45 -1.67 -4.59
C THR A 17 2.33 -2.22 -5.71
N SER A 18 1.91 -3.29 -6.39
CA SER A 18 2.66 -3.83 -7.56
C SER A 18 2.81 -2.78 -8.65
N LEU A 19 1.72 -2.09 -9.01
CA LEU A 19 1.73 -1.06 -10.02
C LEU A 19 2.66 0.09 -9.63
N GLY A 20 2.67 0.50 -8.36
CA GLY A 20 3.60 1.51 -7.84
C GLY A 20 5.07 1.15 -8.08
N PHE A 21 5.49 -0.06 -7.69
CA PHE A 21 6.87 -0.51 -7.88
C PHE A 21 7.22 -0.74 -9.37
N ILE A 22 6.29 -1.22 -10.19
CA ILE A 22 6.49 -1.36 -11.64
C ILE A 22 6.72 0.00 -12.30
N VAL A 23 5.96 1.04 -11.90
CA VAL A 23 6.18 2.41 -12.40
C VAL A 23 7.55 2.94 -11.98
N ILE A 24 7.95 2.74 -10.71
CA ILE A 24 9.29 3.14 -10.24
C ILE A 24 10.40 2.47 -11.05
N TYR A 25 10.26 1.16 -11.31
CA TYR A 25 11.17 0.41 -12.16
C TYR A 25 11.23 0.97 -13.59
N ALA A 26 10.07 1.24 -14.18
CA ALA A 26 9.95 1.68 -15.57
C ALA A 26 10.49 3.10 -15.80
N VAL A 27 10.40 3.97 -14.80
CA VAL A 27 10.79 5.39 -14.94
C VAL A 27 12.25 5.64 -14.56
N CYS A 28 12.77 4.99 -13.51
CA CYS A 28 14.02 5.42 -12.89
C CYS A 28 15.04 4.30 -12.66
N CYS A 29 14.60 3.17 -12.12
CA CYS A 29 15.50 2.17 -11.57
C CYS A 29 15.27 0.83 -12.27
N HIS A 30 15.99 0.59 -13.37
CA HIS A 30 15.89 -0.66 -14.16
C HIS A 30 16.58 -1.88 -13.49
N ASP A 31 16.68 -1.90 -12.16
CA ASP A 31 17.19 -3.05 -11.41
C ASP A 31 16.08 -4.10 -11.24
N LEU A 32 16.24 -5.21 -11.96
CA LEU A 32 15.27 -6.30 -11.95
C LEU A 32 15.23 -7.02 -10.60
N LEU A 33 16.35 -7.10 -9.89
CA LEU A 33 16.42 -7.80 -8.61
C LEU A 33 15.57 -7.07 -7.57
N ASP A 34 15.70 -5.75 -7.48
CA ASP A 34 14.91 -4.95 -6.53
C ASP A 34 13.42 -4.98 -6.85
N LEU A 35 13.05 -4.95 -8.14
CA LEU A 35 11.67 -5.11 -8.55
C LEU A 35 11.13 -6.49 -8.14
N VAL A 36 11.90 -7.56 -8.37
CA VAL A 36 11.48 -8.92 -8.00
C VAL A 36 11.32 -9.05 -6.49
N ILE A 37 12.26 -8.51 -5.70
CA ILE A 37 12.17 -8.50 -4.23
C ILE A 37 10.90 -7.77 -3.80
N THR A 38 10.67 -6.56 -4.32
CA THR A 38 9.52 -5.76 -3.89
C THR A 38 8.18 -6.33 -4.31
N LEU A 39 8.04 -6.86 -5.53
CA LEU A 39 6.82 -7.55 -5.96
C LEU A 39 6.55 -8.80 -5.14
N THR A 40 7.59 -9.57 -4.82
CA THR A 40 7.47 -10.80 -4.03
C THR A 40 6.95 -10.46 -2.63
N PHE A 41 7.60 -9.53 -1.92
CA PHE A 41 7.31 -9.30 -0.51
C PHE A 41 6.19 -8.30 -0.26
N PHE A 42 6.02 -7.25 -1.07
CA PHE A 42 5.01 -6.21 -0.84
C PHE A 42 3.67 -6.47 -1.54
N SER A 43 3.62 -7.44 -2.47
CA SER A 43 2.41 -7.70 -3.26
C SER A 43 2.00 -9.16 -3.24
N PHE A 44 2.86 -10.07 -3.71
CA PHE A 44 2.53 -11.49 -3.81
C PHE A 44 2.39 -12.13 -2.44
N PHE A 45 3.32 -11.88 -1.53
CA PHE A 45 3.33 -12.45 -0.19
C PHE A 45 2.09 -12.08 0.64
N PRO A 46 1.67 -10.80 0.77
CA PRO A 46 0.42 -10.44 1.46
C PRO A 46 -0.82 -11.07 0.83
N PHE A 47 -0.87 -11.12 -0.51
CA PHE A 47 -2.01 -11.73 -1.21
C PHE A 47 -2.08 -13.24 -0.95
N LEU A 48 -0.94 -13.92 -1.02
CA LEU A 48 -0.83 -15.34 -0.69
C LEU A 48 -1.21 -15.61 0.77
N LEU A 49 -0.78 -14.76 1.71
CA LEU A 49 -1.20 -14.83 3.11
C LEU A 49 -2.71 -14.70 3.24
N THR A 50 -3.36 -13.77 2.53
CA THR A 50 -4.83 -13.67 2.52
C THR A 50 -5.48 -14.98 2.05
N LEU A 51 -4.98 -15.60 0.98
CA LEU A 51 -5.50 -16.88 0.48
C LEU A 51 -5.29 -18.02 1.49
N ILE A 52 -4.13 -18.09 2.14
CA ILE A 52 -3.83 -19.10 3.16
C ILE A 52 -4.77 -18.91 4.35
N LEU A 53 -4.88 -17.69 4.87
CA LEU A 53 -5.76 -17.38 6.01
C LEU A 53 -7.24 -17.64 5.68
N LEU A 54 -7.66 -17.43 4.43
CA LEU A 54 -9.01 -17.75 3.97
C LEU A 54 -9.25 -19.26 4.01
N LYS A 55 -8.31 -20.06 3.50
CA LYS A 55 -8.37 -21.52 3.55
C LYS A 55 -8.36 -22.06 4.98
N LEU A 56 -7.66 -21.39 5.89
CA LEU A 56 -7.61 -21.73 7.31
C LEU A 56 -8.82 -21.23 8.11
N GLY A 57 -9.78 -20.53 7.48
CA GLY A 57 -10.95 -19.96 8.13
C GLY A 57 -10.63 -18.82 9.12
N LYS A 58 -9.45 -18.21 9.01
CA LYS A 58 -9.01 -17.07 9.84
C LYS A 58 -9.47 -15.73 9.29
N VAL A 59 -9.73 -15.64 7.99
CA VAL A 59 -10.42 -14.52 7.35
C VAL A 59 -11.63 -15.06 6.60
N SER A 60 -12.70 -14.26 6.52
CA SER A 60 -13.99 -14.67 5.95
C SER A 60 -14.13 -14.35 4.46
N ASP A 61 -13.31 -13.44 3.93
CA ASP A 61 -13.35 -13.03 2.54
C ASP A 61 -11.98 -12.50 2.05
N LEU A 62 -11.82 -12.39 0.73
CA LEU A 62 -10.56 -11.97 0.08
C LEU A 62 -10.16 -10.51 0.34
N LEU A 63 -11.11 -9.62 0.63
CA LEU A 63 -10.85 -8.21 0.91
C LEU A 63 -10.65 -7.95 2.41
N VAL A 64 -10.74 -9.00 3.24
CA VAL A 64 -10.64 -8.96 4.70
C VAL A 64 -11.47 -7.80 5.25
N THR A 65 -12.77 -7.87 4.95
CA THR A 65 -13.73 -6.79 5.21
C THR A 65 -13.86 -6.50 6.70
N LYS A 66 -13.85 -7.55 7.53
CA LYS A 66 -13.94 -7.47 8.99
C LYS A 66 -12.64 -6.99 9.59
N ARG A 67 -12.74 -6.01 10.50
CA ARG A 67 -11.56 -5.34 11.09
C ARG A 67 -10.76 -6.29 11.96
N GLU A 68 -11.47 -7.09 12.76
CA GLU A 68 -10.96 -8.09 13.69
C GLU A 68 -10.14 -9.19 13.00
N GLU A 69 -10.38 -9.44 11.71
CA GLU A 69 -9.66 -10.45 10.91
C GLU A 69 -8.34 -9.90 10.33
N ARG A 70 -8.12 -8.57 10.35
CA ARG A 70 -6.97 -7.93 9.67
C ARG A 70 -5.66 -8.02 10.43
N GLY A 71 -5.71 -8.07 11.77
CA GLY A 71 -4.53 -7.94 12.62
C GLY A 71 -3.44 -8.95 12.28
N LEU A 72 -3.81 -10.23 12.16
CA LEU A 72 -2.89 -11.31 11.82
C LEU A 72 -2.29 -11.13 10.42
N LEU A 73 -3.11 -10.78 9.43
CA LEU A 73 -2.64 -10.56 8.05
C LEU A 73 -1.64 -9.40 7.97
N ILE A 74 -1.96 -8.26 8.59
CA ILE A 74 -1.09 -7.08 8.57
C ILE A 74 0.23 -7.38 9.28
N LEU A 75 0.20 -8.05 10.44
CA LEU A 75 1.40 -8.40 11.19
C LEU A 75 2.33 -9.33 10.40
N LEU A 76 1.79 -10.40 9.80
CA LEU A 76 2.58 -11.32 9.00
C LEU A 76 3.13 -10.64 7.74
N SER A 77 2.34 -9.80 7.08
CA SER A 77 2.79 -9.01 5.93
C SER A 77 3.94 -8.07 6.32
N PHE A 78 3.81 -7.39 7.46
CA PHE A 78 4.83 -6.49 8.00
C PHE A 78 6.16 -7.20 8.25
N ILE A 79 6.15 -8.42 8.79
CA ILE A 79 7.36 -9.24 8.96
C ILE A 79 8.01 -9.55 7.60
N GLY A 80 7.21 -9.89 6.58
CA GLY A 80 7.70 -10.07 5.21
C GLY A 80 8.33 -8.79 4.64
N TYR A 81 7.76 -7.63 4.92
CA TYR A 81 8.31 -6.35 4.47
C TYR A 81 9.66 -6.05 5.13
N LEU A 82 9.81 -6.35 6.42
CA LEU A 82 11.09 -6.21 7.13
C LEU A 82 12.18 -7.08 6.48
N ALA A 83 11.84 -8.31 6.08
CA ALA A 83 12.77 -9.17 5.35
C ALA A 83 13.16 -8.56 3.99
N ALA A 84 12.20 -7.99 3.26
CA ALA A 84 12.48 -7.31 2.00
C ALA A 84 13.43 -6.12 2.16
N VAL A 85 13.19 -5.26 3.16
CA VAL A 85 14.07 -4.12 3.47
C VAL A 85 15.46 -4.59 3.87
N LEU A 86 15.58 -5.67 4.65
CA LEU A 86 16.88 -6.25 4.98
C LEU A 86 17.61 -6.74 3.74
N ILE A 87 16.94 -7.46 2.84
CA ILE A 87 17.54 -7.96 1.60
C ILE A 87 17.98 -6.79 0.71
N LEU A 88 17.10 -5.79 0.49
CA LEU A 88 17.41 -4.60 -0.28
C LEU A 88 18.60 -3.83 0.30
N TYR A 89 18.67 -3.70 1.64
CA TYR A 89 19.80 -3.05 2.30
C TYR A 89 21.12 -3.79 2.03
N LEU A 90 21.09 -5.12 1.98
CA LEU A 90 22.27 -5.93 1.69
C LEU A 90 22.66 -5.91 0.20
N THR A 91 21.73 -5.65 -0.72
CA THR A 91 22.00 -5.55 -2.16
C THR A 91 22.41 -4.14 -2.60
N GLY A 92 21.99 -3.10 -1.88
CA GLY A 92 22.45 -1.73 -2.09
C GLY A 92 21.45 -0.67 -1.64
N VAL A 93 21.97 0.50 -1.29
CA VAL A 93 21.14 1.64 -0.90
C VAL A 93 20.66 2.37 -2.15
N ASN A 94 19.38 2.24 -2.46
CA ASN A 94 18.75 2.84 -3.64
C ASN A 94 17.28 3.24 -3.37
N LEU A 95 16.62 3.79 -4.38
CA LEU A 95 15.24 4.26 -4.28
C LEU A 95 14.25 3.17 -3.82
N PHE A 96 14.43 1.91 -4.26
CA PHE A 96 13.57 0.80 -3.83
C PHE A 96 13.66 0.59 -2.32
N LEU A 97 14.86 0.55 -1.75
CA LEU A 97 15.07 0.45 -0.31
C LEU A 97 14.33 1.58 0.43
N TYR A 98 14.50 2.83 0.00
CA TYR A 98 13.87 3.97 0.67
C TYR A 98 12.35 3.89 0.63
N ILE A 99 11.76 3.63 -0.54
CA ILE A 99 10.30 3.49 -0.67
C ILE A 99 9.78 2.29 0.15
N SER A 100 10.53 1.19 0.21
CA SER A 100 10.20 0.05 1.07
C SER A 100 10.22 0.41 2.56
N ILE A 101 11.16 1.23 3.02
CA ILE A 101 11.18 1.73 4.42
C ILE A 101 9.93 2.58 4.70
N LEU A 102 9.57 3.51 3.82
CA LEU A 102 8.36 4.32 3.97
C LEU A 102 7.11 3.44 4.00
N TYR A 103 7.05 2.40 3.17
CA TYR A 103 5.94 1.46 3.15
C TYR A 103 5.79 0.72 4.48
N ILE A 104 6.89 0.35 5.12
CA ILE A 104 6.89 -0.28 6.46
C ILE A 104 6.37 0.69 7.52
N ILE A 105 6.83 1.94 7.53
CA ILE A 105 6.34 2.98 8.47
C ILE A 105 4.83 3.17 8.31
N ASN A 106 4.37 3.33 7.06
CA ASN A 106 2.94 3.44 6.75
C ASN A 106 2.16 2.20 7.17
N THR A 107 2.68 1.00 6.93
CA THR A 107 2.03 -0.27 7.35
C THR A 107 1.93 -0.39 8.87
N LEU A 108 2.98 0.00 9.60
CA LEU A 108 2.95 0.03 11.06
C LEU A 108 1.86 0.98 11.56
N LEU A 109 1.75 2.16 10.97
CA LEU A 109 0.69 3.10 11.32
C LEU A 109 -0.70 2.56 10.99
N ILE A 110 -0.89 1.92 9.83
CA ILE A 110 -2.14 1.21 9.48
C ILE A 110 -2.47 0.17 10.53
N PHE A 111 -1.49 -0.64 10.95
CA PHE A 111 -1.68 -1.67 11.95
C PHE A 111 -2.18 -1.08 13.26
N LEU A 112 -1.47 -0.08 13.80
CA LEU A 112 -1.80 0.59 15.06
C LEU A 112 -3.20 1.23 15.01
N ILE A 113 -3.54 1.91 13.92
CA ILE A 113 -4.88 2.51 13.75
C ILE A 113 -5.94 1.42 13.67
N THR A 114 -5.67 0.32 12.95
CA THR A 114 -6.64 -0.78 12.75
C THR A 114 -7.05 -1.44 14.08
N LEU A 115 -6.19 -1.40 15.10
CA LEU A 115 -6.51 -1.90 16.45
C LEU A 115 -7.70 -1.18 17.10
N VAL A 116 -7.98 0.07 16.73
CA VAL A 116 -9.06 0.88 17.33
C VAL A 116 -10.05 1.47 16.32
N TYR A 117 -9.67 1.61 15.05
CA TYR A 117 -10.45 2.27 14.00
C TYR A 117 -10.39 1.51 12.68
N LYS A 118 -11.54 1.33 12.00
CA LYS A 118 -11.61 0.62 10.71
C LYS A 118 -11.14 1.50 9.54
N ILE A 119 -9.86 1.85 9.53
CA ILE A 119 -9.23 2.61 8.44
C ILE A 119 -9.31 1.83 7.10
N SER A 120 -9.45 2.55 5.98
CA SER A 120 -9.52 1.92 4.67
C SER A 120 -8.12 1.67 4.09
N ILE A 121 -7.63 0.43 4.19
CA ILE A 121 -6.31 0.02 3.68
C ILE A 121 -6.17 0.29 2.17
N HIS A 122 -7.24 0.08 1.39
CA HIS A 122 -7.23 0.37 -0.05
C HIS A 122 -6.90 1.85 -0.31
N ILE A 123 -7.53 2.74 0.46
CA ILE A 123 -7.32 4.18 0.31
C ILE A 123 -5.97 4.61 0.88
N SER A 124 -5.54 4.03 2.00
CA SER A 124 -4.20 4.25 2.54
C SER A 124 -3.11 3.96 1.51
N VAL A 125 -3.15 2.78 0.88
CA VAL A 125 -2.16 2.35 -0.12
C VAL A 125 -2.23 3.21 -1.37
N LEU A 126 -3.42 3.41 -1.95
CA LEU A 126 -3.58 4.22 -3.17
C LEU A 126 -3.14 5.67 -2.96
N SER A 127 -3.42 6.25 -1.79
CA SER A 127 -2.99 7.62 -1.47
C SER A 127 -1.48 7.71 -1.31
N GLY A 128 -0.84 6.71 -0.69
CA GLY A 128 0.62 6.62 -0.62
C GLY A 128 1.24 6.52 -2.00
N VAL A 129 0.77 5.58 -2.83
CA VAL A 129 1.26 5.40 -4.21
C VAL A 129 1.07 6.67 -5.05
N ALA A 130 -0.11 7.29 -5.01
CA ALA A 130 -0.38 8.53 -5.73
C ALA A 130 0.58 9.65 -5.29
N THR A 131 0.81 9.79 -3.97
CA THR A 131 1.72 10.79 -3.42
C THR A 131 3.16 10.55 -3.84
N THR A 132 3.67 9.33 -3.63
CA THR A 132 5.03 8.93 -3.98
C THR A 132 5.32 9.20 -5.47
N LEU A 133 4.47 8.69 -6.37
CA LEU A 133 4.69 8.84 -7.80
C LEU A 133 4.56 10.30 -8.25
N THR A 134 3.62 11.07 -7.68
CA THR A 134 3.46 12.50 -8.00
C THR A 134 4.69 13.31 -7.59
N LEU A 135 5.27 13.02 -6.42
CA LEU A 135 6.42 13.77 -5.91
C LEU A 135 7.73 13.37 -6.59
N LEU A 136 7.91 12.09 -6.92
CA LEU A 136 9.14 11.60 -7.55
C LEU A 136 9.18 11.87 -9.06
N PHE A 137 8.03 11.72 -9.74
CA PHE A 137 7.97 11.70 -11.20
C PHE A 137 7.07 12.78 -11.80
N GLY A 138 6.53 13.67 -10.97
CA GLY A 138 5.84 14.89 -11.38
C GLY A 138 4.30 14.82 -11.38
N ILE A 139 3.68 15.97 -11.61
CA ILE A 139 2.23 16.20 -11.48
C ILE A 139 1.37 15.29 -12.37
N ASN A 140 1.95 14.75 -13.44
CA ASN A 140 1.27 13.82 -14.33
C ASN A 140 0.79 12.56 -13.63
N PHE A 141 1.35 12.16 -12.48
CA PHE A 141 0.85 11.02 -11.69
C PHE A 141 -0.30 11.37 -10.74
N ALA A 142 -0.69 12.65 -10.63
CA ALA A 142 -1.77 13.08 -9.74
C ALA A 142 -3.14 12.52 -10.14
N PHE A 143 -3.32 12.03 -11.39
CA PHE A 143 -4.55 11.33 -11.78
C PHE A 143 -4.82 10.09 -10.92
N LEU A 144 -3.80 9.51 -10.27
CA LEU A 144 -3.99 8.39 -9.35
C LEU A 144 -4.88 8.77 -8.16
N TYR A 145 -4.96 10.05 -7.77
CA TYR A 145 -5.96 10.50 -6.80
C TYR A 145 -7.40 10.38 -7.31
N ILE A 146 -7.63 10.53 -8.61
CA ILE A 146 -8.95 10.28 -9.20
C ILE A 146 -9.30 8.80 -9.06
N VAL A 147 -8.34 7.91 -9.32
CA VAL A 147 -8.48 6.46 -9.07
C VAL A 147 -8.79 6.20 -7.59
N THR A 148 -8.06 6.83 -6.67
CA THR A 148 -8.31 6.74 -5.22
C THR A 148 -9.73 7.16 -4.85
N VAL A 149 -10.26 8.24 -5.43
CA VAL A 149 -11.64 8.71 -5.19
C VAL A 149 -12.66 7.71 -5.73
N ILE A 150 -12.44 7.13 -6.91
CA ILE A 150 -13.31 6.08 -7.48
C ILE A 150 -13.35 4.85 -6.56
N VAL A 151 -12.19 4.43 -6.05
CA VAL A 151 -12.11 3.30 -5.11
C VAL A 151 -12.78 3.68 -3.79
N ALA A 152 -12.61 4.91 -3.29
CA ALA A 152 -13.27 5.37 -2.07
C ALA A 152 -14.79 5.32 -2.19
N TRP A 153 -15.32 5.79 -3.32
CA TRP A 153 -16.74 5.66 -3.66
C TRP A 153 -17.19 4.20 -3.65
N ALA A 154 -16.44 3.30 -4.27
CA ALA A 154 -16.76 1.87 -4.30
C ALA A 154 -16.80 1.28 -2.88
N ARG A 155 -15.84 1.62 -2.01
CA ARG A 155 -15.81 1.16 -0.61
C ARG A 155 -17.00 1.66 0.21
N VAL A 156 -17.42 2.91 0.01
CA VAL A 156 -18.60 3.47 0.70
C VAL A 156 -19.89 2.90 0.13
N LYS A 157 -19.98 2.74 -1.19
CA LYS A 157 -21.16 2.18 -1.88
C LYS A 157 -21.40 0.72 -1.50
N ALA A 158 -20.33 -0.06 -1.35
CA ALA A 158 -20.37 -1.43 -0.85
C ALA A 158 -20.77 -1.52 0.64
N LYS A 159 -20.91 -0.39 1.34
CA LYS A 159 -21.13 -0.27 2.80
C LYS A 159 -20.00 -0.88 3.63
N GLU A 160 -18.82 -1.01 3.03
CA GLU A 160 -17.64 -1.55 3.71
C GLU A 160 -16.96 -0.51 4.60
N HIS A 161 -17.07 0.75 4.23
CA HIS A 161 -16.51 1.88 4.95
C HIS A 161 -17.47 3.07 5.02
N THR A 162 -17.32 3.90 6.04
CA THR A 162 -17.96 5.22 6.11
C THR A 162 -17.13 6.27 5.38
N LEU A 163 -17.74 7.43 5.09
CA LEU A 163 -17.01 8.55 4.49
C LEU A 163 -15.82 9.01 5.37
N SER A 164 -16.00 9.04 6.69
CA SER A 164 -14.93 9.37 7.64
C SER A 164 -13.75 8.40 7.54
N GLN A 165 -14.00 7.09 7.37
CA GLN A 165 -12.94 6.08 7.27
C GLN A 165 -12.12 6.17 5.99
N VAL A 166 -12.75 6.57 4.87
CA VAL A 166 -12.02 6.77 3.61
C VAL A 166 -11.33 8.13 3.56
N LEU A 167 -11.94 9.21 4.07
CA LEU A 167 -11.32 10.53 4.10
C LEU A 167 -10.13 10.60 5.07
N SER A 168 -10.24 9.99 6.24
CA SER A 168 -9.12 9.91 7.19
C SER A 168 -7.94 9.16 6.58
N ALA A 169 -8.18 8.05 5.86
CA ALA A 169 -7.14 7.32 5.15
C ALA A 169 -6.51 8.18 4.03
N LEU A 170 -7.34 8.84 3.22
CA LEU A 170 -6.87 9.70 2.13
C LEU A 170 -5.94 10.80 2.66
N ILE A 171 -6.41 11.58 3.63
CA ILE A 171 -5.67 12.73 4.16
C ILE A 171 -4.41 12.26 4.88
N LEU A 172 -4.54 11.30 5.81
CA LEU A 172 -3.42 10.87 6.64
C LEU A 172 -2.27 10.31 5.81
N PHE A 173 -2.55 9.39 4.89
CA PHE A 173 -1.49 8.73 4.13
C PHE A 173 -0.94 9.60 3.00
N SER A 174 -1.72 10.56 2.47
CA SER A 174 -1.15 11.56 1.56
C SER A 174 -0.19 12.50 2.28
N VAL A 175 -0.58 13.01 3.45
CA VAL A 175 0.26 13.93 4.23
C VAL A 175 1.51 13.23 4.76
N LEU A 176 1.35 12.04 5.34
CA LEU A 176 2.48 11.26 5.86
C LEU A 176 3.49 10.95 4.75
N THR A 177 3.02 10.40 3.62
CA THR A 177 3.90 10.10 2.48
C THR A 177 4.55 11.37 1.92
N PHE A 178 3.84 12.50 1.90
CA PHE A 178 4.42 13.77 1.47
C PHE A 178 5.59 14.19 2.37
N LEU A 179 5.40 14.13 3.69
CA LEU A 179 6.44 14.49 4.66
C LEU A 179 7.63 13.54 4.57
N GLU A 180 7.37 12.24 4.46
CA GLU A 180 8.39 11.20 4.29
C GLU A 180 9.25 11.42 3.03
N ILE A 181 8.61 11.66 1.88
CA ILE A 181 9.32 11.91 0.62
C ILE A 181 10.05 13.26 0.65
N LYS A 182 9.48 14.30 1.25
CA LYS A 182 10.17 15.60 1.39
C LYS A 182 11.37 15.51 2.31
N PHE A 183 11.27 14.76 3.41
CA PHE A 183 12.41 14.49 4.28
C PHE A 183 13.50 13.73 3.53
N PHE A 184 13.13 12.68 2.78
CA PHE A 184 14.05 11.96 1.93
C PHE A 184 14.75 12.88 0.91
N LEU A 185 14.00 13.59 0.06
CA LEU A 185 14.60 14.48 -0.94
C LEU A 185 15.46 15.58 -0.31
N GLY A 186 15.05 16.13 0.85
CA GLY A 186 15.82 17.13 1.58
C GLY A 186 17.11 16.59 2.20
N ALA A 187 17.15 15.32 2.60
CA ALA A 187 18.34 14.68 3.16
C ALA A 187 19.39 14.27 2.11
N PHE A 188 18.99 14.11 0.84
CA PHE A 188 19.87 13.67 -0.25
C PHE A 188 20.17 14.76 -1.31
N MET A 189 19.58 15.95 -1.20
CA MET A 189 19.87 17.11 -2.07
C MET A 189 20.70 18.20 -1.38
N VAL A 190 21.46 17.86 -0.33
CA VAL A 190 22.47 18.72 0.31
C VAL A 190 23.86 18.21 -0.03
#